data_AF-A0A2I0P1M4-F1
#
_entry.id   AF-A0A2I0P1M4-F1
#
_cell.length_a   1.000
_cell.length_b   1.000
_cell.length_c   1.000
_cell.angle_alpha   90.00
_cell.angle_beta   90.00
_cell.angle_gamma   90.00
#
_symmetry.space_group_name_H-M   'P 1'
#
loop_
_entity.id
_entity.type
_entity.pdbx_description
1 polymer ?
#
loop_
_entity_poly.entity_id
_entity_poly.type
_entity_poly.pdbx_seq_one_letter_code
_entity_poly.pdbx_strand_id
1 'polypeptide(L)'
;MSKLFWYMIKEEWRIHSTMFGSLSFALFPIMIFGMAFMGSFMLPLIRSSLPAGNLSLLLHSNYLLLGFMVGAFGLLGNEAMNRRFGQASLIAYAA
;
A
#
# COMPACT_ATOMS: atom_id res chain seq x y z
N MET A 1 -27.66 -0.59 2.01
CA MET A 1 -26.20 -0.35 2.21
C MET A 1 -25.39 -1.64 2.28
N SER A 2 -25.74 -2.64 3.10
CA SER A 2 -24.98 -3.90 3.21
C SER A 2 -24.80 -4.69 1.89
N LYS A 3 -25.84 -4.77 1.06
CA LYS A 3 -25.76 -5.44 -0.26
C LYS A 3 -24.80 -4.73 -1.21
N LEU A 4 -24.79 -3.40 -1.22
CA LEU A 4 -23.88 -2.60 -2.06
C LEU A 4 -22.44 -2.83 -1.64
N PHE A 5 -22.15 -2.74 -0.35
CA PHE A 5 -20.82 -3.02 0.20
C PHE A 5 -20.32 -4.42 -0.17
N TRP A 6 -21.19 -5.43 -0.11
CA TRP A 6 -20.85 -6.78 -0.54
C TRP A 6 -20.54 -6.88 -2.03
N TYR A 7 -21.30 -6.19 -2.88
CA TYR A 7 -21.01 -6.13 -4.32
C TYR A 7 -19.68 -5.42 -4.60
N MET A 8 -19.36 -4.35 -3.86
CA MET A 8 -18.06 -3.67 -3.97
C MET A 8 -16.91 -4.60 -3.62
N ILE A 9 -16.97 -5.33 -2.49
CA ILE A 9 -15.93 -6.29 -2.11
C ILE A 9 -15.73 -7.37 -3.19
N LYS A 10 -16.84 -7.90 -3.73
CA LYS A 10 -16.76 -8.91 -4.80
C LYS A 10 -16.09 -8.37 -6.06
N GLU A 11 -16.41 -7.13 -6.42
CA GLU A 11 -15.84 -6.50 -7.60
C GLU A 11 -14.35 -6.19 -7.43
N GLU A 12 -13.95 -5.66 -6.28
CA GLU A 12 -12.54 -5.48 -5.90
C GLU A 12 -11.77 -6.80 -5.98
N TRP A 13 -12.33 -7.85 -5.39
CA TRP A 13 -11.72 -9.18 -5.44
C TRP A 13 -11.57 -9.69 -6.88
N ARG A 14 -12.60 -9.52 -7.72
CA ARG A 14 -12.58 -9.94 -9.13
C ARG A 14 -11.48 -9.20 -9.88
N ILE A 15 -11.44 -7.87 -9.76
CA ILE A 15 -10.46 -7.01 -10.44
C ILE A 15 -9.03 -7.41 -10.06
N HIS A 16 -8.74 -7.50 -8.76
CA HIS A 16 -7.39 -7.84 -8.29
C HIS A 16 -6.99 -9.28 -8.61
N SER A 17 -7.93 -10.23 -8.49
CA SER A 17 -7.66 -11.62 -8.86
C SER A 17 -7.37 -11.80 -10.35
N THR A 18 -8.01 -11.01 -11.22
CA THR A 18 -7.75 -11.03 -12.67
C THR A 18 -6.40 -10.40 -13.01
N MET A 19 -6.01 -9.32 -12.33
CA MET A 19 -4.73 -8.62 -12.62
C MET A 19 -3.50 -9.31 -12.02
N PHE A 20 -3.58 -9.77 -10.78
CA PHE A 20 -2.42 -10.26 -10.01
C PHE A 20 -2.47 -11.76 -9.68
N GLY A 21 -3.59 -12.42 -9.97
CA GLY A 21 -3.88 -13.79 -9.54
C GLY A 21 -4.57 -13.82 -8.18
N SER A 22 -5.58 -14.69 -8.04
CA SER A 22 -6.38 -14.83 -6.81
C SER A 22 -5.54 -15.23 -5.60
N LEU A 23 -4.54 -16.09 -5.81
CA LEU A 23 -3.64 -16.53 -4.75
C LEU A 23 -2.74 -15.40 -4.25
N SER A 24 -2.08 -14.67 -5.16
CA SER A 24 -1.20 -13.55 -4.80
C SER A 24 -1.96 -12.46 -4.03
N PHE A 25 -3.19 -12.16 -4.45
CA PHE A 25 -4.05 -11.19 -3.75
C PHE A 25 -4.41 -11.66 -2.34
N ALA A 26 -4.80 -12.92 -2.18
CA ALA A 26 -5.13 -13.50 -0.88
C ALA A 26 -3.93 -13.59 0.07
N LEU A 27 -2.73 -13.84 -0.47
CA LEU A 27 -1.49 -13.96 0.31
C LEU A 27 -0.87 -12.61 0.68
N PHE A 28 -1.25 -11.52 0.00
CA PHE A 28 -0.65 -10.21 0.24
C PHE A 28 -0.77 -9.76 1.71
N PRO A 29 -1.93 -9.84 2.40
CA PRO A 29 -2.01 -9.52 3.83
C PRO A 29 -1.13 -10.40 4.70
N ILE A 30 -0.99 -11.68 4.36
CA ILE A 30 -0.15 -12.64 5.09
C ILE A 30 1.34 -12.27 4.94
N MET A 31 1.74 -11.85 3.74
CA MET A 31 3.08 -11.35 3.49
C MET A 31 3.39 -10.10 4.32
N ILE A 32 2.48 -9.12 4.35
CA ILE A 32 2.63 -7.91 5.17
C ILE A 32 2.71 -8.27 6.66
N PHE A 33 1.85 -9.18 7.12
CA PHE A 33 1.91 -9.69 8.49
C PHE A 33 3.26 -10.34 8.78
N GLY A 34 3.75 -11.20 7.89
CA GLY A 34 5.06 -11.84 8.03
C GLY A 34 6.21 -10.84 8.12
N MET A 35 6.23 -9.82 7.26
CA MET A 35 7.23 -8.75 7.29
C MET A 35 7.17 -7.94 8.59
N ALA A 36 5.97 -7.54 9.02
CA ALA A 36 5.77 -6.79 10.26
C ALA A 36 6.14 -7.62 11.50
N PHE A 37 5.79 -8.91 11.49
CA PHE A 37 6.16 -9.87 12.52
C PHE A 37 7.67 -10.02 12.62
N MET A 38 8.35 -10.26 11.50
CA MET A 38 9.82 -10.37 11.46
C MET A 38 10.48 -9.09 11.98
N GLY A 39 10.06 -7.92 11.51
CA GLY A 39 10.59 -6.63 11.98
C GLY A 39 10.41 -6.42 13.48
N SER A 40 9.24 -6.78 14.01
CA SER A 40 8.94 -6.68 15.45
C SER A 40 9.72 -7.69 16.28
N PHE A 41 9.86 -8.92 15.78
CA PHE A 41 10.62 -9.99 16.41
C PHE A 41 12.11 -9.67 16.51
N MET A 42 12.68 -8.98 15.52
CA MET A 42 14.08 -8.56 15.52
C MET A 42 14.35 -7.29 16.34
N LEU A 43 13.31 -6.60 16.83
CA LEU A 43 13.46 -5.33 17.54
C LEU A 43 14.38 -5.39 18.77
N PRO A 44 14.38 -6.45 19.62
CA PRO A 44 15.30 -6.55 20.75
C PRO A 44 16.77 -6.59 20.31
N LEU A 45 17.07 -7.27 19.20
CA LEU A 45 18.41 -7.35 18.64
C LEU A 45 18.85 -6.01 18.01
N ILE A 46 17.93 -5.30 17.38
CA ILE A 46 18.24 -3.98 16.80
C ILE A 46 18.55 -2.97 17.92
N ARG A 47 17.79 -3.00 19.02
CA ARG A 47 17.97 -2.08 20.14
C ARG A 47 19.28 -2.24 20.90
N SER A 48 19.95 -3.41 20.82
CA SER A 48 21.26 -3.59 21.46
C SER A 48 22.38 -2.84 20.71
N SER A 49 22.20 -2.59 19.41
CA SER A 49 23.21 -1.95 18.55
C SER A 49 22.84 -0.51 18.14
N LEU A 50 21.55 -0.17 18.17
CA LEU A 50 21.01 1.12 17.73
C LEU A 50 20.19 1.79 18.83
N PRO A 51 20.60 2.98 19.31
CA PRO A 51 19.81 3.76 20.25
C PRO A 51 18.42 4.08 19.67
N ALA A 52 17.41 4.11 20.54
CA ALA A 52 16.01 4.31 20.14
C ALA A 52 15.78 5.63 19.37
N GLY A 53 16.52 6.69 19.70
CA GLY A 53 16.45 7.98 19.00
C GLY A 53 16.86 7.87 17.54
N ASN A 54 17.98 7.20 17.25
CA ASN A 54 18.47 7.01 15.88
C ASN A 54 17.53 6.11 15.08
N LEU A 55 17.00 5.05 15.71
CA LEU A 55 16.01 4.18 15.08
C LEU A 55 14.73 4.94 14.71
N SER A 56 14.22 5.78 15.61
CA SER A 56 13.06 6.62 15.34
C SER A 56 13.31 7.57 14.17
N LEU A 57 14.46 8.25 14.15
CA LEU A 57 14.80 9.18 13.07
C LEU A 57 14.90 8.47 11.71
N LEU A 58 15.50 7.28 11.67
CA LEU A 58 15.56 6.44 10.46
C LEU A 58 14.17 6.04 9.97
N LEU A 59 13.30 5.59 10.88
CA LEU A 59 11.93 5.21 10.53
C LEU A 59 11.13 6.39 9.96
N HIS A 60 11.15 7.54 10.63
CA HIS A 60 10.44 8.74 10.15
C HIS A 60 10.98 9.22 8.80
N SER A 61 12.30 9.18 8.60
CA SER A 61 12.91 9.52 7.31
C SER A 61 12.47 8.57 6.21
N ASN A 62 12.38 7.26 6.51
CA ASN A 62 11.89 6.26 5.57
C ASN A 62 10.42 6.49 5.21
N TYR A 63 9.56 6.76 6.20
CA TYR A 63 8.15 7.10 5.97
C TYR A 63 7.98 8.37 5.14
N LEU A 64 8.81 9.39 5.37
CA LEU A 64 8.81 10.60 4.56
C LEU A 64 9.14 10.29 3.09
N LEU A 65 10.21 9.52 2.85
CA LEU A 65 10.62 9.11 1.50
C LEU A 65 9.55 8.26 0.81
N LEU A 66 8.96 7.30 1.53
CA LEU A 66 7.84 6.50 1.03
C LEU A 66 6.66 7.38 0.65
N GLY A 67 6.33 8.38 1.49
CA GLY A 67 5.29 9.36 1.19
C GLY A 67 5.55 10.13 -0.10
N PHE A 68 6.79 10.59 -0.32
CA PHE A 68 7.18 11.21 -1.59
C PHE A 68 7.03 10.27 -2.78
N MET A 69 7.46 9.01 -2.66
CA MET A 69 7.34 8.02 -3.73
C MET A 69 5.88 7.75 -4.09
N VAL A 70 5.03 7.47 -3.09
CA VAL A 70 3.60 7.21 -3.29
C VAL A 70 2.89 8.44 -3.88
N GLY A 71 3.21 9.64 -3.39
CA GLY A 71 2.68 10.89 -3.94
C GLY A 71 3.06 11.09 -5.42
N ALA A 72 4.33 10.84 -5.78
CA ALA A 72 4.80 10.91 -7.15
C ALA A 72 4.08 9.89 -8.06
N PHE A 73 3.87 8.65 -7.58
CA PHE A 73 3.06 7.66 -8.30
C PHE A 73 1.62 8.14 -8.52
N GLY A 74 1.00 8.77 -7.52
CA GLY A 74 -0.34 9.35 -7.64
C GLY A 74 -0.43 10.43 -8.72
N LEU A 75 0.56 11.33 -8.78
CA LEU A 75 0.64 12.38 -9.81
C LEU A 75 0.84 11.77 -11.20
N LEU A 76 1.74 10.79 -11.35
CA LEU A 76 1.98 10.09 -12.60
C LEU A 76 0.75 9.31 -13.07
N GLY A 77 0.05 8.65 -12.15
CA GLY A 77 -1.21 7.97 -12.43
C GLY A 77 -2.26 8.95 -12.94
N ASN A 78 -2.39 10.12 -12.30
CA ASN A 78 -3.35 11.14 -12.69
C ASN A 78 -3.08 11.61 -14.13
N GLU A 79 -1.83 11.91 -14.45
CA GLU A 79 -1.43 12.31 -15.81
C GLU A 79 -1.69 11.19 -16.83
N ALA A 80 -1.38 9.93 -16.50
CA ALA A 80 -1.64 8.80 -17.38
C ALA A 80 -3.14 8.59 -17.65
N MET A 81 -3.98 8.74 -16.63
CA MET A 81 -5.44 8.67 -16.76
C MET A 81 -5.98 9.86 -17.56
N ASN A 82 -5.46 11.07 -17.32
CA ASN A 82 -5.86 12.28 -18.02
C ASN A 82 -5.58 12.19 -19.54
N ARG A 83 -4.42 11.63 -19.92
CA ARG A 83 -4.08 11.37 -21.34
C ARG A 83 -4.97 10.33 -22.00
N ARG A 84 -5.40 9.29 -21.25
CA ARG A 84 -6.17 8.18 -21.81
C ARG A 84 -7.67 8.45 -21.89
N PHE A 85 -8.22 9.20 -20.93
CA PHE A 85 -9.67 9.38 -20.76
C PHE A 85 -10.12 10.85 -20.77
N GLY A 86 -9.22 11.81 -21.03
CA GLY A 86 -9.53 13.24 -20.93
C GLY A 86 -9.66 13.67 -19.47
N GLN A 87 -10.69 14.45 -19.10
CA GLN A 87 -10.86 15.00 -17.74
C GLN A 87 -11.30 13.99 -16.65
N ALA A 88 -10.82 12.74 -16.71
CA ALA A 88 -11.05 11.77 -15.65
C ALA A 88 -10.05 12.04 -14.51
N SER A 89 -10.49 12.75 -13.48
CA SER A 89 -9.75 12.83 -12.23
C SER A 89 -9.64 11.44 -11.61
N LEU A 90 -8.42 11.00 -11.32
CA LEU A 90 -8.16 9.71 -10.66
C LEU A 90 -8.90 9.60 -9.32
N ILE A 91 -9.18 10.74 -8.68
CA ILE A 91 -9.97 10.85 -7.44
C ILE A 91 -11.43 10.42 -7.65
N ALA A 92 -12.00 10.63 -8.84
CA ALA A 92 -13.39 10.24 -9.13
C ALA A 92 -13.55 8.75 -9.46
N TYR A 93 -12.46 8.03 -9.75
CA TYR A 93 -12.47 6.59 -10.04
C TYR A 93 -11.85 5.75 -8.92
N ALA A 94 -11.03 6.36 -8.04
CA ALA A 94 -10.44 5.72 -6.87
C ALA A 94 -11.26 5.90 -5.56
N ALA A 95 -12.38 6.63 -5.62
CA ALA A 95 -13.35 6.79 -4.53
C ALA A 95 -14.61 5.96 -4.79
#